data_AF-Q8J0N0-F1
#
_entry.id   AF-Q8J0N0-F1
#
_cell.length_a   1.000
_cell.length_b   1.000
_cell.length_c   1.000
_cell.angle_alpha   90.00
_cell.angle_beta   90.00
_cell.angle_gamma   90.00
#
_symmetry.space_group_name_H-M   'P 1'
#
loop_
_entity.id
_entity.type
_entity.pdbx_description
1 polymer ?
#
loop_
_entity_poly.entity_id
_entity_poly.type
_entity_poly.pdbx_seq_one_letter_code
_entity_poly.pdbx_strand_id
1 'polypeptide(L)'
;MRGLFYLKLLAWVVLLSLCLLMAHRKTKVADKFRALRSRIQSRFNRRIRLNDSFADDLENGLHSRNFDIISENSNDARGGLDDISKNEIKKIMENDNIDFDKARLLYMEKKFGQNGIAPDGTPIDPKAFTFDK
;
A
#
# COMPACT_ATOMS: atom_id res chain seq x y z
N MET A 1 14.51 28.67 -40.10
CA MET A 1 14.94 27.29 -39.74
C MET A 1 16.11 27.24 -38.74
N ARG A 2 17.11 28.14 -38.80
CA ARG A 2 18.26 28.12 -37.87
C ARG A 2 17.88 28.22 -36.38
N GLY A 3 16.90 29.04 -35.98
CA GLY A 3 16.48 29.17 -34.58
C GLY A 3 15.96 27.88 -33.92
N LEU A 4 15.20 27.06 -34.67
CA LEU A 4 14.70 25.78 -34.16
C LEU A 4 15.82 24.76 -33.93
N PHE A 5 16.86 24.83 -34.76
CA PHE A 5 18.05 23.99 -34.62
C PHE A 5 18.81 24.34 -33.33
N TYR A 6 19.04 25.63 -33.05
CA TYR A 6 19.69 26.06 -31.82
C TYR A 6 18.87 25.74 -30.56
N LEU A 7 17.54 25.84 -30.60
CA LEU A 7 16.68 25.46 -29.47
C LEU A 7 16.81 23.96 -29.15
N LYS A 8 16.78 23.10 -30.19
CA LYS A 8 16.97 21.65 -30.05
C LYS A 8 18.36 21.30 -29.55
N LEU A 9 19.38 22.00 -30.06
CA LEU A 9 20.77 21.83 -29.62
C LEU A 9 20.90 22.20 -28.13
N LEU A 10 20.34 23.34 -27.72
CA LEU A 10 20.36 23.79 -26.33
C LEU A 10 19.61 22.83 -25.40
N ALA A 11 18.45 22.32 -25.82
CA ALA A 11 17.73 21.30 -25.05
C ALA A 11 18.56 20.02 -24.88
N TRP A 12 19.24 19.56 -25.92
CA TRP A 12 20.17 18.41 -25.86
C TRP A 12 21.36 18.67 -24.95
N VAL A 13 21.95 19.88 -24.98
CA VAL A 13 23.05 20.27 -24.10
C VAL A 13 22.61 20.32 -22.63
N VAL A 14 21.41 20.82 -22.34
CA VAL A 14 20.82 20.81 -20.98
C VAL A 14 20.52 19.39 -20.51
N LEU A 15 19.98 18.53 -21.38
CA LEU A 15 19.76 17.12 -21.08
C LEU A 15 21.08 16.39 -20.79
N LEU A 16 22.11 16.63 -21.60
CA LEU A 16 23.45 16.09 -21.40
C LEU A 16 24.09 16.61 -20.11
N SER A 17 23.98 17.90 -19.81
CA SER A 17 24.54 18.48 -18.58
C SER A 17 23.83 17.97 -17.34
N LEU A 18 22.50 17.81 -17.36
CA LEU A 18 21.74 17.19 -16.28
C LEU A 18 22.12 15.71 -16.12
N CYS A 19 22.31 14.99 -17.22
CA CYS A 19 22.72 13.59 -17.21
C CYS A 19 24.15 13.43 -16.65
N LEU A 20 25.06 14.34 -17.00
CA LEU A 20 26.41 14.41 -16.45
C LEU A 20 26.40 14.82 -14.97
N LEU A 21 25.56 15.76 -14.54
CA LEU A 21 25.40 16.11 -13.13
C LEU A 21 24.85 14.93 -12.33
N MET A 22 23.83 14.24 -12.84
CA MET A 22 23.36 13.00 -12.23
C MET A 22 24.49 11.97 -12.20
N ALA A 23 25.27 11.85 -13.28
CA ALA A 23 26.44 10.97 -13.37
C ALA A 23 27.56 11.30 -12.40
N HIS A 24 27.83 12.57 -12.18
CA HIS A 24 28.83 13.00 -11.22
C HIS A 24 28.32 12.82 -9.78
N ARG A 25 27.00 12.81 -9.57
CA ARG A 25 26.35 12.38 -8.32
C ARG A 25 26.17 10.85 -8.24
N LYS A 26 26.53 10.07 -9.28
CA LYS A 26 26.37 8.59 -9.39
C LYS A 26 27.39 7.82 -8.56
N THR A 27 27.32 7.94 -7.25
CA THR A 27 27.48 6.71 -6.45
C THR A 27 26.19 6.42 -5.71
N LYS A 28 25.60 7.41 -5.03
CA LYS A 28 24.41 7.18 -4.21
C LYS A 28 23.07 7.09 -4.97
N VAL A 29 22.93 7.75 -6.12
CA VAL A 29 21.65 7.73 -6.88
C VAL A 29 21.42 6.39 -7.56
N ALA A 30 22.48 5.77 -8.11
CA ALA A 30 22.40 4.48 -8.79
C ALA A 30 21.97 3.38 -7.82
N ASP A 31 22.49 3.37 -6.58
CA ASP A 31 22.12 2.39 -5.56
C ASP A 31 20.65 2.52 -5.15
N LYS A 32 20.16 3.76 -4.96
CA LYS A 32 18.75 4.02 -4.66
C LYS A 32 17.84 3.60 -5.82
N PHE A 33 18.22 3.91 -7.06
CA PHE A 33 17.44 3.55 -8.24
C PHE A 33 17.46 2.05 -8.49
N ARG A 34 18.59 1.37 -8.24
CA ARG A 34 18.70 -0.09 -8.31
C ARG A 34 17.83 -0.76 -7.26
N ALA A 35 17.82 -0.25 -6.02
CA ALA A 35 16.96 -0.76 -4.95
C ALA A 35 15.46 -0.53 -5.24
N LEU A 36 15.10 0.63 -5.80
CA LEU A 36 13.73 0.92 -6.19
C LEU A 36 13.29 0.06 -7.38
N ARG A 37 14.13 -0.05 -8.41
CA ARG A 37 13.87 -0.86 -9.60
C ARG A 37 13.77 -2.34 -9.25
N SER A 38 14.65 -2.88 -8.40
CA SER A 38 14.58 -4.29 -8.01
C SER A 38 13.32 -4.61 -7.22
N ARG A 39 12.85 -3.69 -6.36
CA ARG A 39 11.56 -3.81 -5.66
C ARG A 39 10.35 -3.74 -6.60
N ILE A 40 10.37 -2.83 -7.58
CA ILE A 40 9.28 -2.72 -8.57
C ILE A 40 9.29 -3.93 -9.50
N GLN A 41 10.45 -4.32 -10.02
CA GLN A 41 10.60 -5.42 -10.96
C GLN A 41 10.31 -6.79 -10.31
N SER A 42 10.66 -7.00 -9.03
CA SER A 42 10.33 -8.25 -8.32
C SER A 42 8.85 -8.35 -7.93
N ARG A 43 8.12 -7.23 -7.86
CA ARG A 43 6.65 -7.20 -7.73
C ARG A 43 5.95 -7.55 -9.04
N PHE A 44 6.36 -6.94 -10.15
CA PHE A 44 5.64 -7.09 -11.41
C PHE A 44 5.91 -8.42 -12.14
N ASN A 45 7.09 -9.04 -11.97
CA ASN A 45 7.47 -10.23 -12.74
C ASN A 45 7.03 -11.58 -12.13
N ARG A 46 6.48 -11.59 -10.91
CA ARG A 46 5.78 -12.78 -10.40
C ARG A 46 4.34 -12.65 -10.84
N ARG A 47 3.86 -13.58 -11.69
CA ARG A 47 2.42 -13.76 -11.90
C ARG A 47 1.79 -13.85 -10.50
N ILE A 48 1.10 -12.81 -10.09
CA ILE A 48 0.42 -12.74 -8.80
C ILE A 48 -0.61 -13.87 -8.83
N ARG A 49 -0.32 -14.94 -8.09
CA ARG A 49 -1.26 -16.06 -7.90
C ARG A 49 -2.04 -15.78 -6.62
N LEU A 50 -2.91 -14.79 -6.71
CA LEU A 50 -3.92 -14.53 -5.69
C LEU A 50 -5.17 -15.32 -6.04
N ASN A 51 -5.94 -15.73 -5.03
CA ASN A 51 -7.33 -16.12 -5.26
C ASN A 51 -8.16 -14.88 -5.66
N ASP A 52 -9.31 -15.11 -6.29
CA ASP A 52 -10.13 -14.01 -6.84
C ASP A 52 -10.57 -13.00 -5.76
N SER A 53 -10.81 -13.46 -4.52
CA SER A 53 -11.19 -12.59 -3.40
C SER A 53 -10.08 -11.60 -3.04
N PHE A 54 -8.84 -12.07 -2.88
CA PHE A 54 -7.72 -11.21 -2.53
C PHE A 54 -7.27 -10.35 -3.70
N ALA A 55 -7.44 -10.83 -4.94
CA ALA A 55 -7.22 -10.03 -6.14
C ALA A 55 -8.18 -8.83 -6.17
N ASP A 56 -9.48 -9.06 -5.95
CA ASP A 56 -10.49 -8.00 -5.85
C ASP A 56 -10.19 -7.04 -4.67
N ASP A 57 -9.80 -7.56 -3.50
CA ASP A 57 -9.39 -6.71 -2.37
C ASP A 57 -8.20 -5.81 -2.73
N LEU A 58 -7.19 -6.35 -3.40
CA LEU A 58 -6.02 -5.60 -3.83
C LEU A 58 -6.38 -4.49 -4.83
N GLU A 59 -7.22 -4.79 -5.82
CA GLU A 59 -7.69 -3.82 -6.82
C GLU A 59 -8.52 -2.69 -6.18
N ASN A 60 -9.28 -3.02 -5.13
CA ASN A 60 -10.08 -2.06 -4.38
C ASN A 60 -9.29 -1.31 -3.28
N GLY A 61 -7.97 -1.51 -3.17
CA GLY A 61 -7.14 -0.86 -2.16
C GLY A 61 -7.33 -1.41 -0.73
N LEU A 62 -8.00 -2.56 -0.56
CA LEU A 62 -8.23 -3.24 0.71
C LEU A 62 -7.02 -4.11 1.10
N HIS A 63 -5.85 -3.49 1.17
CA HIS A 63 -4.60 -4.18 1.52
C HIS A 63 -3.74 -3.35 2.47
N SER A 64 -2.92 -4.03 3.27
CA SER A 64 -1.98 -3.39 4.19
C SER A 64 -0.56 -3.41 3.64
N ARG A 65 0.30 -2.52 4.14
CA ARG A 65 1.76 -2.64 3.97
C ARG A 65 2.40 -3.56 5.00
N ASN A 66 1.69 -3.83 6.10
CA ASN A 66 2.16 -4.64 7.22
C ASN A 66 1.76 -6.11 7.08
N PHE A 67 0.88 -6.42 6.14
CA PHE A 67 0.42 -7.77 5.85
C PHE A 67 0.48 -8.01 4.34
N ASP A 68 1.44 -8.84 3.90
CA ASP A 68 1.60 -9.18 2.49
C ASP A 68 0.62 -10.29 2.10
N ILE A 69 -0.40 -9.93 1.32
CA ILE A 69 -1.34 -10.89 0.74
C ILE A 69 -0.83 -11.46 -0.58
N ILE A 70 0.12 -10.81 -1.25
CA ILE A 70 0.56 -11.14 -2.61
C ILE A 70 1.51 -12.34 -2.58
N SER A 71 2.38 -12.40 -1.59
CA SER A 71 3.42 -13.41 -1.48
C SER A 71 2.92 -14.68 -0.78
N GLU A 72 3.42 -15.84 -1.20
CA GLU A 72 3.19 -17.15 -0.55
C GLU A 72 1.72 -17.64 -0.37
N ASN A 73 0.72 -17.03 -1.02
CA ASN A 73 -0.70 -17.40 -0.88
C ASN A 73 -1.31 -18.20 -2.06
N SER A 74 -0.49 -18.84 -2.91
CA SER A 74 -0.98 -19.45 -4.16
C SER A 74 -1.97 -20.60 -4.00
N ASN A 75 -2.05 -21.21 -2.81
CA ASN A 75 -3.00 -22.28 -2.49
C ASN A 75 -3.94 -21.87 -1.35
N ASP A 76 -4.06 -20.57 -1.05
CA ASP A 76 -4.94 -20.09 0.02
C ASP A 76 -6.39 -20.08 -0.46
N ALA A 77 -7.22 -20.90 0.18
CA ALA A 77 -8.66 -21.00 -0.06
C ALA A 77 -9.48 -20.07 0.85
N ARG A 78 -8.85 -19.33 1.78
CA ARG A 78 -9.57 -18.38 2.64
C ARG A 78 -10.09 -17.20 1.80
N GLY A 79 -11.32 -16.81 2.09
CA GLY A 79 -11.84 -15.50 1.67
C GLY A 79 -11.22 -14.39 2.50
N GLY A 80 -11.17 -13.19 1.92
CA GLY A 80 -10.77 -11.97 2.61
C GLY A 80 -11.85 -11.48 3.58
N LEU A 81 -12.01 -10.16 3.69
CA LEU A 81 -13.10 -9.56 4.45
C LEU A 81 -14.45 -9.96 3.85
N ASP A 82 -15.52 -10.02 4.66
CA ASP A 82 -16.87 -10.21 4.13
C ASP A 82 -17.38 -8.94 3.41
N ASP A 83 -18.33 -9.10 2.49
CA ASP A 83 -18.81 -8.00 1.65
C ASP A 83 -19.40 -6.82 2.43
N ILE A 84 -20.03 -7.08 3.58
CA ILE A 84 -20.61 -6.02 4.42
C ILE A 84 -19.47 -5.20 5.03
N SER A 85 -18.49 -5.87 5.63
CA SER A 85 -17.30 -5.24 6.19
C SER A 85 -16.52 -4.46 5.12
N LYS A 86 -16.32 -5.04 3.93
CA LYS A 86 -15.64 -4.35 2.81
C LYS A 86 -16.34 -3.03 2.47
N ASN A 87 -17.67 -3.06 2.31
CA ASN A 87 -18.43 -1.87 1.96
C ASN A 87 -18.42 -0.81 3.06
N GLU A 88 -18.49 -1.20 4.34
CA GLU A 88 -18.36 -0.25 5.45
C GLU A 88 -16.96 0.37 5.51
N ILE A 89 -15.91 -0.43 5.33
CA ILE A 89 -14.52 0.07 5.32
C ILE A 89 -14.28 1.01 4.14
N LYS A 90 -14.74 0.66 2.93
CA LYS A 90 -14.64 1.55 1.75
C LYS A 90 -15.31 2.90 2.01
N LYS A 91 -16.51 2.90 2.59
CA LYS A 91 -17.21 4.15 2.97
C LYS A 91 -16.40 4.99 3.96
N ILE A 92 -15.76 4.37 4.95
CA ILE A 92 -14.88 5.09 5.89
C ILE A 92 -13.67 5.67 5.15
N MET A 93 -13.03 4.89 4.26
CA MET A 93 -11.91 5.36 3.44
C MET A 93 -12.29 6.58 2.60
N GLU A 94 -13.46 6.53 1.94
CA GLU A 94 -13.97 7.60 1.08
C GLU A 94 -14.34 8.86 1.87
N ASN A 95 -15.06 8.71 2.99
CA ASN A 95 -15.55 9.84 3.78
C ASN A 95 -14.42 10.57 4.52
N ASP A 96 -13.47 9.82 5.09
CA ASP A 96 -12.42 10.36 5.95
C ASP A 96 -11.10 10.58 5.19
N ASN A 97 -11.01 10.14 3.93
CA ASN A 97 -9.83 10.21 3.08
C ASN A 97 -8.58 9.58 3.75
N ILE A 98 -8.73 8.36 4.23
CA ILE A 98 -7.71 7.59 4.96
C ILE A 98 -7.41 6.25 4.29
N ASP A 99 -6.26 5.67 4.66
CA ASP A 99 -5.86 4.36 4.14
C ASP A 99 -6.68 3.21 4.75
N PHE A 100 -6.56 2.03 4.12
CA PHE A 100 -7.26 0.81 4.54
C PHE A 100 -6.98 0.43 5.99
N ASP A 101 -5.73 0.55 6.46
CA ASP A 101 -5.36 0.15 7.81
C ASP A 101 -6.07 1.02 8.84
N LYS A 102 -6.09 2.34 8.63
CA LYS A 102 -6.79 3.27 9.53
C LYS A 102 -8.31 3.11 9.44
N ALA A 103 -8.86 2.91 8.24
CA ALA A 103 -10.29 2.68 8.06
C ALA A 103 -10.75 1.37 8.71
N ARG A 104 -9.98 0.29 8.57
CA ARG A 104 -10.22 -1.00 9.22
C ARG A 104 -10.16 -0.88 10.74
N LEU A 105 -9.23 -0.09 11.28
CA LEU A 105 -9.17 0.18 12.72
C LEU A 105 -10.45 0.86 13.22
N LEU A 106 -10.88 1.94 12.57
CA LEU A 106 -12.11 2.65 12.96
C LEU A 106 -13.36 1.77 12.84
N TYR A 107 -13.44 0.97 11.78
CA TYR A 107 -14.50 -0.03 11.62
C TYR A 107 -14.52 -1.02 12.78
N MET A 108 -13.35 -1.55 13.15
CA MET A 108 -13.22 -2.51 14.24
C MET A 108 -13.59 -1.89 15.59
N GLU A 109 -13.10 -0.68 15.91
CA GLU A 109 -13.44 0.04 17.13
C GLU A 109 -14.94 0.31 17.24
N LYS A 110 -15.60 0.65 16.13
CA LYS A 110 -17.06 0.78 16.08
C LYS A 110 -17.77 -0.54 16.38
N LYS A 111 -17.29 -1.66 15.81
CA LYS A 111 -17.84 -3.00 16.10
C LYS A 111 -17.59 -3.41 17.56
N PHE A 112 -16.45 -3.04 18.13
CA PHE A 112 -16.15 -3.27 19.55
C PHE A 112 -17.16 -2.56 20.44
N GLY A 113 -17.40 -1.26 20.22
CA GLY A 113 -18.38 -0.51 20.99
C GLY A 113 -19.80 -1.10 20.92
N GLN A 114 -20.20 -1.67 19.77
CA GLN A 114 -21.49 -2.35 19.60
C GLN A 114 -21.59 -3.68 20.37
N ASN A 115 -20.45 -4.29 20.72
CA ASN A 115 -20.38 -5.60 21.37
C ASN A 115 -19.84 -5.53 22.81
N GLY A 116 -19.79 -4.35 23.42
CA GLY A 116 -19.30 -4.19 24.80
C GLY A 116 -17.80 -4.44 24.95
N ILE A 117 -17.02 -4.13 23.90
CA ILE A 117 -15.56 -4.22 23.89
C ILE A 117 -15.01 -2.80 23.82
N ALA A 118 -14.00 -2.51 24.64
CA ALA A 118 -13.30 -1.24 24.67
C ALA A 118 -12.39 -1.08 23.43
N PRO A 119 -11.97 0.15 23.08
CA PRO A 119 -11.12 0.38 21.92
C PRO A 119 -9.78 -0.37 21.94
N ASP A 120 -9.29 -0.76 23.12
CA ASP A 120 -8.07 -1.56 23.29
C ASP A 120 -8.29 -3.08 23.08
N GLY A 121 -9.54 -3.50 22.83
CA GLY A 121 -9.93 -4.89 22.64
C GLY A 121 -10.32 -5.63 23.93
N THR A 122 -10.32 -4.97 25.09
CA THR A 122 -10.74 -5.58 26.36
C THR A 122 -12.27 -5.55 26.50
N PRO A 123 -12.91 -6.56 27.13
CA PRO A 123 -14.34 -6.47 27.45
C PRO A 123 -14.63 -5.34 28.45
N ILE A 124 -15.70 -4.59 28.24
CA ILE A 124 -16.20 -3.55 29.16
C ILE A 124 -16.98 -4.16 30.34
N ASP A 125 -17.30 -5.46 30.27
CA ASP A 125 -18.02 -6.17 31.32
C ASP A 125 -17.27 -6.06 32.67
N PRO A 126 -17.89 -5.49 33.73
CA PRO A 126 -17.27 -5.41 35.06
C PRO A 126 -16.90 -6.77 35.66
N LYS A 127 -17.47 -7.87 35.15
CA LYS A 127 -17.15 -9.24 35.56
C LYS A 127 -16.06 -9.87 34.72
N ALA A 128 -15.57 -9.20 33.67
CA ALA A 128 -14.47 -9.70 32.88
C ALA A 128 -13.23 -9.81 33.75
N PHE A 129 -12.69 -11.03 33.83
CA PHE A 129 -11.40 -11.27 34.46
C PHE A 129 -10.30 -11.08 33.42
N THR A 130 -9.46 -10.06 33.62
CA THR A 130 -8.26 -9.85 32.83
C THR A 130 -7.04 -10.25 33.65
N PHE A 131 -6.03 -10.83 32.98
CA PHE A 131 -4.72 -10.97 33.60
C PHE A 131 -4.03 -9.61 33.56
N ASP A 132 -3.79 -9.01 34.71
CA ASP A 132 -2.84 -7.90 34.80
C ASP A 132 -1.45 -8.39 34.36
N LYS A 133 -0.64 -7.49 33.78
CA LYS A 133 0.74 -7.79 33.39
C LYS A 133 1.67 -7.88 34.59
#